data_AF-A0A8E0TSP1-F1
#
_entry.id   AF-A0A8E0TSP1-F1
#
_cell.length_a   1.000
_cell.length_b   1.000
_cell.length_c   1.000
_cell.angle_alpha   90.00
_cell.angle_beta   90.00
_cell.angle_gamma   90.00
#
_symmetry.space_group_name_H-M   'P 1'
#
loop_
_entity.id
_entity.type
_entity.pdbx_description
1 polymer ?
#
loop_
_entity_poly.entity_id
_entity_poly.type
_entity_poly.pdbx_seq_one_letter_code
_entity_poly.pdbx_strand_id
1 'polypeptide(L)'
;MVLNSVTPYAGRDAFFQTVSTVVDATERREVFVFIHGYNTSFEGAAIRTAQLAVDMNLDGAPILYSWPSRASLLGYAADTDTAADEVLIQDVADFLTDVAGRTGAERVHLVAHSMGNRFLVRALDRIASRADRVRFDEVVMAAPDVAVDEFQDTWPRIMNTGERFTLYASRRDRALQISARINGMHRIGDAREVVVNTGLQTVDTTAASAGLLGHDDFAGSALADFRAVMWLSLAPDQRCVLETAEDDGRRYWAFGGQCPEQDFGDVTQMVRANGSVEAALSKLETDMISVGVAARQELGRKRDLLRALFTQAASPAGAP
;
A
#
# COMPACT_ATOMS: atom_id res chain seq x y z
N MET A 1 18.81 -5.98 -10.27
CA MET A 1 18.68 -4.52 -10.51
C MET A 1 19.83 -3.84 -9.78
N VAL A 2 20.47 -2.83 -10.37
CA VAL A 2 21.63 -2.11 -9.79
C VAL A 2 21.37 -0.62 -9.93
N LEU A 3 21.68 0.17 -8.90
CA LEU A 3 21.61 1.63 -8.98
C LEU A 3 22.84 2.17 -9.72
N ASN A 4 22.65 2.61 -10.97
CA ASN A 4 23.77 3.02 -11.83
C ASN A 4 24.33 4.40 -11.46
N SER A 5 23.46 5.37 -11.16
CA SER A 5 23.85 6.73 -10.82
C SER A 5 22.76 7.45 -10.04
N VAL A 6 23.16 8.50 -9.32
CA VAL A 6 22.26 9.47 -8.68
C VAL A 6 22.59 10.84 -9.24
N THR A 7 21.58 11.51 -9.80
CA THR A 7 21.72 12.88 -10.30
C THR A 7 20.95 13.82 -9.38
N PRO A 8 21.65 14.64 -8.57
CA PRO A 8 20.98 15.63 -7.73
C PRO A 8 20.27 16.69 -8.57
N TYR A 9 19.06 17.07 -8.17
CA TYR A 9 18.39 18.24 -8.72
C TYR A 9 18.97 19.53 -8.12
N ALA A 10 18.85 20.64 -8.85
CA ALA A 10 19.31 21.96 -8.39
C ALA A 10 18.56 22.46 -7.14
N GLY A 11 17.43 21.85 -6.81
CA GLY A 11 16.61 22.17 -5.64
C GLY A 11 15.24 21.52 -5.71
N ARG A 12 14.41 21.80 -4.70
CA ARG A 12 13.06 21.25 -4.55
C ARG A 12 12.14 21.60 -5.72
N ASP A 13 12.25 22.83 -6.25
CA ASP A 13 11.45 23.27 -7.41
C ASP A 13 11.79 22.49 -8.69
N ALA A 14 13.07 22.25 -8.94
CA ALA A 14 13.52 21.47 -10.09
C ALA A 14 13.09 20.00 -9.99
N PHE A 15 13.08 19.43 -8.78
CA PHE A 15 12.53 18.10 -8.52
C PHE A 15 11.05 18.04 -8.89
N PHE A 16 10.21 18.91 -8.32
CA PHE A 16 8.76 18.87 -8.58
C PHE A 16 8.40 19.21 -10.03
N GLN A 17 9.14 20.08 -10.70
CA GLN A 17 8.95 20.33 -12.13
C GLN A 17 9.22 19.07 -12.97
N THR A 18 10.24 18.29 -12.61
CA THR A 18 10.55 17.03 -13.28
C THR A 18 9.47 15.98 -13.01
N VAL A 19 9.01 15.85 -11.75
CA VAL A 19 7.90 14.95 -11.41
C VAL A 19 6.63 15.32 -12.17
N SER A 20 6.27 16.61 -12.22
CA SER A 20 5.12 17.09 -12.99
C SER A 20 5.21 16.73 -14.47
N THR A 21 6.41 16.81 -15.06
CA THR A 21 6.62 16.44 -16.46
C THR A 21 6.40 14.94 -16.69
N VAL A 22 6.81 14.08 -15.74
CA VAL A 22 6.56 12.64 -15.79
C VAL A 22 5.06 12.35 -15.66
N VAL A 23 4.40 12.98 -14.69
CA VAL A 23 2.94 12.84 -14.47
C VAL A 23 2.15 13.28 -15.69
N ASP A 24 2.47 14.42 -16.31
CA ASP A 24 1.76 14.92 -17.48
C ASP A 24 1.91 14.03 -18.72
N ALA A 25 2.95 13.19 -18.76
CA ALA A 25 3.22 12.26 -19.85
C ALA A 25 2.50 10.89 -19.69
N THR A 26 1.82 10.64 -18.57
CA THR A 26 1.10 9.39 -18.31
C THR A 26 -0.41 9.57 -18.46
N GLU A 27 -1.15 8.50 -18.79
CA GLU A 27 -2.60 8.59 -19.00
C GLU A 27 -3.34 8.75 -17.68
N ARG A 28 -2.85 8.10 -16.62
CA ARG A 28 -3.50 8.04 -15.30
C ARG A 28 -3.03 9.12 -14.34
N ARG A 29 -1.93 9.81 -14.64
CA ARG A 29 -1.41 10.96 -13.86
C ARG A 29 -1.27 10.63 -12.37
N GLU A 30 -0.79 9.43 -12.07
CA GLU A 30 -0.65 8.92 -10.69
C GLU A 30 0.71 9.33 -10.10
N VAL A 31 0.76 9.53 -8.79
CA VAL A 31 2.01 9.60 -8.02
C VAL A 31 1.97 8.54 -6.94
N PHE A 32 3.09 7.87 -6.77
CA PHE A 32 3.32 6.88 -5.73
C PHE A 32 4.50 7.29 -4.88
N VAL A 33 4.32 7.44 -3.57
CA VAL A 33 5.40 7.72 -2.62
C VAL A 33 5.66 6.49 -1.75
N PHE A 34 6.87 5.96 -1.82
CA PHE A 34 7.34 4.89 -0.94
C PHE A 34 8.22 5.44 0.19
N ILE A 35 7.88 5.09 1.43
CA ILE A 35 8.68 5.38 2.63
C ILE A 35 9.23 4.05 3.16
N HIS A 36 10.54 3.86 3.05
CA HIS A 36 11.18 2.59 3.41
C HIS A 36 11.22 2.32 4.92
N GLY A 37 11.50 1.07 5.29
CA GLY A 37 11.67 0.64 6.67
C GLY A 37 13.09 0.81 7.23
N TYR A 38 13.31 0.26 8.42
CA TYR A 38 14.60 0.25 9.11
C TYR A 38 15.66 -0.61 8.40
N ASN A 39 16.94 -0.37 8.71
CA ASN A 39 18.08 -1.14 8.21
C ASN A 39 18.14 -1.24 6.68
N THR A 40 17.72 -0.17 5.99
CA THR A 40 17.68 -0.11 4.53
C THR A 40 18.62 0.99 4.04
N SER A 41 19.59 0.64 3.18
CA SER A 41 20.45 1.64 2.54
C SER A 41 19.64 2.46 1.51
N PHE A 42 20.11 3.67 1.20
CA PHE A 42 19.51 4.48 0.13
C PHE A 42 19.39 3.69 -1.19
N GLU A 43 20.44 2.97 -1.58
CA GLU A 43 20.43 2.11 -2.76
C GLU A 43 19.37 1.00 -2.67
N GLY A 44 19.28 0.31 -1.53
CA GLY A 44 18.30 -0.74 -1.32
C GLY A 44 16.87 -0.20 -1.40
N ALA A 45 16.62 0.96 -0.80
CA ALA A 45 15.32 1.64 -0.85
C ALA A 45 14.97 2.08 -2.29
N ALA A 46 15.94 2.60 -3.04
CA ALA A 46 15.75 3.01 -4.44
C ALA A 46 15.42 1.82 -5.34
N ILE A 47 16.15 0.70 -5.19
CA ILE A 47 15.88 -0.54 -5.92
C ILE A 47 14.49 -1.08 -5.56
N ARG A 48 14.13 -1.11 -4.27
CA ARG A 48 12.80 -1.59 -3.84
C ARG A 48 11.67 -0.71 -4.40
N THR A 49 11.84 0.61 -4.42
CA THR A 49 10.87 1.53 -5.02
C THR A 49 10.71 1.26 -6.51
N ALA A 50 11.81 1.06 -7.23
CA ALA A 50 11.77 0.74 -8.66
C ALA A 50 11.12 -0.62 -8.94
N GLN A 51 11.38 -1.64 -8.09
CA GLN A 51 10.70 -2.93 -8.17
C GLN A 51 9.19 -2.78 -7.95
N LEU A 52 8.77 -2.06 -6.92
CA LEU A 52 7.36 -1.79 -6.66
C LEU A 52 6.71 -1.04 -7.84
N ALA A 53 7.37 -0.05 -8.42
CA ALA A 53 6.86 0.66 -9.59
C ALA A 53 6.65 -0.26 -10.81
N VAL A 54 7.58 -1.19 -11.05
CA VAL A 54 7.47 -2.22 -12.11
C VAL A 54 6.37 -3.23 -11.78
N ASP A 55 6.35 -3.75 -10.55
CA ASP A 55 5.38 -4.74 -10.12
C ASP A 55 3.96 -4.18 -10.13
N MET A 56 3.78 -2.90 -9.81
CA MET A 56 2.50 -2.22 -9.94
C MET A 56 2.23 -1.73 -11.38
N ASN A 57 3.15 -1.86 -12.33
CA ASN A 57 3.00 -1.25 -13.66
C ASN A 57 2.45 0.18 -13.57
N LEU A 58 3.08 0.99 -12.70
CA LEU A 58 2.59 2.32 -12.34
C LEU A 58 2.53 3.22 -13.58
N ASP A 59 1.38 3.83 -13.83
CA ASP A 59 1.21 4.79 -14.92
C ASP A 59 1.32 6.22 -14.36
N GLY A 60 2.51 6.52 -13.86
CA GLY A 60 2.74 7.69 -13.04
C GLY A 60 4.19 7.83 -12.58
N ALA A 61 4.42 8.75 -11.64
CA ALA A 61 5.75 9.00 -11.09
C ALA A 61 5.95 8.24 -9.76
N PRO A 62 6.87 7.26 -9.70
CA PRO A 62 7.29 6.66 -8.44
C PRO A 62 8.32 7.56 -7.74
N ILE A 63 8.12 7.76 -6.45
CA ILE A 63 8.93 8.62 -5.59
C ILE A 63 9.38 7.80 -4.38
N LEU A 64 10.68 7.82 -4.10
CA LEU A 64 11.24 7.34 -2.84
C LEU A 64 11.41 8.51 -1.89
N TYR A 65 10.84 8.42 -0.70
CA TYR A 65 11.29 9.22 0.44
C TYR A 65 12.27 8.39 1.27
N SER A 66 13.53 8.83 1.33
CA SER A 66 14.59 8.15 2.08
C SER A 66 14.95 8.93 3.33
N TRP A 67 14.93 8.24 4.46
CA TRP A 67 15.30 8.76 5.78
C TRP A 67 16.56 8.02 6.27
N PRO A 68 17.31 8.58 7.24
CA PRO A 68 18.59 8.02 7.69
C PRO A 68 18.41 6.77 8.56
N SER A 69 17.82 5.70 8.01
CA SER A 69 17.78 4.39 8.66
C SER A 69 19.20 3.84 8.67
N ARG A 70 19.79 3.66 9.86
CA ARG A 70 21.14 3.14 9.99
C ARG A 70 21.10 1.69 9.51
N ALA A 71 21.88 1.35 8.48
CA ALA A 71 22.00 0.00 7.92
C ALA A 71 22.75 -0.98 8.87
N SER A 72 22.47 -0.92 10.17
CA SER A 72 23.08 -1.76 11.21
C SER A 72 22.07 -2.14 12.30
N LEU A 73 21.97 -3.44 12.58
CA LEU A 73 21.13 -4.03 13.64
C LEU A 73 21.42 -3.49 15.06
N LEU A 74 22.60 -2.92 15.31
CA LEU A 74 22.98 -2.35 16.62
C LEU A 74 22.41 -0.94 16.87
N GLY A 75 21.72 -0.35 15.89
CA GLY A 75 21.22 1.03 15.93
C GLY A 75 19.75 1.20 16.30
N TYR A 76 19.00 0.13 16.58
CA TYR A 76 17.53 0.17 16.66
C TYR A 76 16.98 1.21 17.67
N ALA A 77 17.64 1.40 18.81
CA ALA A 77 17.28 2.45 19.77
C ALA A 77 17.56 3.87 19.22
N ALA A 78 18.72 4.08 18.59
CA ALA A 78 19.08 5.37 17.99
C ALA A 78 18.21 5.72 16.77
N ASP A 79 17.70 4.72 16.05
CA ASP A 79 16.76 4.92 14.94
C ASP A 79 15.33 5.16 15.45
N THR A 80 15.00 4.69 16.66
CA THR A 80 13.76 5.10 17.35
C THR A 80 13.83 6.57 17.74
N ASP A 81 14.98 7.05 18.22
CA ASP A 81 15.20 8.49 18.46
C ASP A 81 15.11 9.30 17.15
N THR A 82 15.63 8.77 16.05
CA THR A 82 15.54 9.40 14.71
C THR A 82 14.11 9.42 14.19
N ALA A 83 13.33 8.35 14.38
CA ALA A 83 11.91 8.32 14.03
C ALA A 83 11.05 9.27 14.87
N ALA A 84 11.57 9.70 16.04
CA ALA A 84 10.98 10.72 16.90
C ALA A 84 11.57 12.13 16.67
N ASP A 85 12.46 12.30 15.69
CA ASP A 85 13.00 13.62 15.36
C ASP A 85 11.93 14.47 14.67
N GLU A 86 11.45 15.49 15.40
CA GLU A 86 10.44 16.44 14.94
C GLU A 86 10.85 17.19 13.66
N VAL A 87 12.15 17.41 13.42
CA VAL A 87 12.63 18.05 12.19
C VAL A 87 12.41 17.12 11.00
N LEU A 88 12.69 15.83 11.14
CA LEU A 88 12.45 14.84 10.10
C LEU A 88 10.95 14.63 9.85
N ILE A 89 10.14 14.55 10.91
CA ILE A 89 8.68 14.45 10.79
C ILE A 89 8.11 15.66 10.05
N GLN A 90 8.59 16.86 10.39
CA GLN A 90 8.21 18.10 9.71
C GLN A 90 8.60 18.06 8.21
N ASP A 91 9.81 17.60 7.88
CA ASP A 91 10.25 17.47 6.48
C ASP A 91 9.38 16.49 5.69
N VAL A 92 9.03 15.33 6.26
CA VAL A 92 8.10 14.37 5.64
C VAL A 92 6.74 15.03 5.39
N ALA A 93 6.17 15.70 6.39
CA ALA A 93 4.88 16.37 6.25
C ALA A 93 4.89 17.44 5.15
N ASP A 94 5.94 18.27 5.12
CA ASP A 94 6.10 19.31 4.12
C ASP A 94 6.31 18.70 2.72
N PHE A 95 7.06 17.60 2.63
CA PHE A 95 7.27 16.85 1.39
C PHE A 95 5.98 16.26 0.84
N LEU A 96 5.19 15.57 1.67
CA LEU A 96 3.93 14.98 1.26
C LEU A 96 2.91 16.04 0.85
N THR A 97 2.89 17.18 1.54
CA THR A 97 2.06 18.34 1.17
C THR A 97 2.47 18.90 -0.20
N ASP A 98 3.77 19.03 -0.45
CA ASP A 98 4.27 19.47 -1.76
C ASP A 98 4.00 18.45 -2.87
N VAL A 99 4.11 17.14 -2.60
CA VAL A 99 3.75 16.10 -3.56
C VAL A 99 2.29 16.25 -3.99
N ALA A 100 1.38 16.45 -3.02
CA ALA A 100 -0.03 16.65 -3.33
C ALA A 100 -0.31 17.97 -4.06
N GLY A 101 0.41 19.04 -3.74
CA GLY A 101 0.13 20.38 -4.29
C GLY A 101 0.87 20.75 -5.57
N ARG A 102 2.00 20.10 -5.89
CA ARG A 102 2.96 20.61 -6.88
C ARG A 102 3.27 19.65 -8.03
N THR A 103 2.78 18.42 -7.99
CA THR A 103 3.06 17.41 -9.02
C THR A 103 2.07 17.42 -10.17
N GLY A 104 0.91 18.06 -10.02
CA GLY A 104 -0.17 17.99 -11.01
C GLY A 104 -0.85 16.62 -11.10
N ALA A 105 -0.56 15.71 -10.17
CA ALA A 105 -1.14 14.38 -10.13
C ALA A 105 -2.65 14.42 -9.84
N GLU A 106 -3.39 13.54 -10.51
CA GLU A 106 -4.81 13.33 -10.22
C GLU A 106 -5.01 12.41 -9.03
N ARG A 107 -4.06 11.49 -8.81
CA ARG A 107 -4.06 10.61 -7.64
C ARG A 107 -2.69 10.54 -6.99
N VAL A 108 -2.65 10.62 -5.67
CA VAL A 108 -1.43 10.51 -4.86
C VAL A 108 -1.58 9.38 -3.86
N HIS A 109 -0.77 8.35 -4.03
CA HIS A 109 -0.76 7.17 -3.18
C HIS A 109 0.49 7.14 -2.29
N LEU A 110 0.31 6.78 -1.02
CA LEU A 110 1.36 6.67 -0.02
C LEU A 110 1.50 5.23 0.42
N VAL A 111 2.72 4.70 0.41
CA VAL A 111 3.03 3.35 0.90
C VAL A 111 4.22 3.43 1.83
N ALA A 112 4.03 3.06 3.09
CA ALA A 112 5.09 3.01 4.08
C ALA A 112 5.29 1.60 4.60
N HIS A 113 6.56 1.22 4.78
CA HIS A 113 6.93 -0.12 5.26
C HIS A 113 7.58 -0.07 6.64
N SER A 114 7.20 -0.99 7.53
CA SER A 114 7.87 -1.18 8.82
C SER A 114 7.97 0.13 9.62
N MET A 115 9.16 0.51 10.09
CA MET A 115 9.42 1.79 10.79
C MET A 115 9.14 3.05 9.98
N GLY A 116 9.08 2.97 8.64
CA GLY A 116 8.63 4.09 7.80
C GLY A 116 7.21 4.57 8.16
N ASN A 117 6.39 3.69 8.72
CA ASN A 117 5.04 4.04 9.17
C ASN A 117 5.04 4.99 10.38
N ARG A 118 6.10 5.03 11.20
CA ARG A 118 6.22 6.01 12.30
C ARG A 118 6.27 7.44 11.73
N PHE A 119 7.07 7.64 10.67
CA PHE A 119 7.13 8.90 9.96
C PHE A 119 5.81 9.23 9.27
N LEU A 120 5.20 8.25 8.57
CA LEU A 120 3.93 8.46 7.87
C LEU A 120 2.83 8.90 8.84
N VAL A 121 2.59 8.16 9.92
CA VAL A 121 1.51 8.45 10.88
C VAL A 121 1.68 9.84 11.50
N ARG A 122 2.88 10.20 11.94
CA ARG A 122 3.17 11.51 12.54
C ARG A 122 3.12 12.65 11.52
N ALA A 123 3.55 12.41 10.28
CA ALA A 123 3.45 13.39 9.20
C ALA A 123 1.99 13.67 8.83
N LEU A 124 1.14 12.63 8.75
CA LEU A 124 -0.29 12.81 8.52
C LEU A 124 -0.96 13.56 9.68
N ASP A 125 -0.56 13.30 10.93
CA ASP A 125 -1.08 14.05 12.09
C ASP A 125 -0.69 15.53 12.00
N ARG A 126 0.55 15.81 11.58
CA ARG A 126 1.04 17.16 11.35
C ARG A 126 0.25 17.86 10.23
N ILE A 127 0.02 17.20 9.10
CA ILE A 127 -0.79 17.72 7.99
C ILE A 127 -2.22 18.02 8.47
N ALA A 128 -2.85 17.08 9.17
CA ALA A 128 -4.19 17.25 9.73
C ALA A 128 -4.27 18.44 10.70
N SER A 129 -3.25 18.63 11.55
CA SER A 129 -3.19 19.72 12.54
C SER A 129 -3.08 21.12 11.92
N ARG A 130 -2.54 21.24 10.71
CA ARG A 130 -2.40 22.52 9.98
C ARG A 130 -3.68 22.93 9.26
N ALA A 131 -4.70 22.06 9.24
CA ALA A 131 -5.88 22.19 8.40
C ALA A 131 -5.54 22.30 6.90
N ASP A 132 -4.42 21.70 6.49
CA ASP A 132 -4.08 21.54 5.08
C ASP A 132 -5.13 20.61 4.45
N ARG A 133 -5.77 21.05 3.36
CA ARG A 133 -6.86 20.29 2.69
C ARG A 133 -6.32 19.16 1.80
N VAL A 134 -5.16 18.61 2.15
CA VAL A 134 -4.53 17.52 1.42
C VAL A 134 -5.24 16.22 1.74
N ARG A 135 -5.62 15.49 0.69
CA ARG A 135 -6.19 14.16 0.81
C ARG A 135 -5.50 13.22 -0.17
N PHE A 136 -4.93 12.13 0.34
CA PHE A 136 -4.24 11.11 -0.42
C PHE A 136 -5.21 10.00 -0.84
N ASP A 137 -5.02 9.38 -2.00
CA ASP A 137 -5.97 8.40 -2.54
C ASP A 137 -5.87 7.03 -1.84
N GLU A 138 -4.68 6.47 -1.76
CA GLU A 138 -4.44 5.23 -1.00
C GLU A 138 -3.35 5.50 0.00
N VAL A 139 -3.58 5.17 1.27
CA VAL A 139 -2.57 5.17 2.31
C VAL A 139 -2.38 3.73 2.77
N VAL A 140 -1.30 3.09 2.32
CA VAL A 140 -1.00 1.70 2.63
C VAL A 140 0.11 1.62 3.68
N MET A 141 -0.23 1.05 4.83
CA MET A 141 0.68 0.77 5.92
C MET A 141 1.06 -0.71 5.88
N ALA A 142 2.24 -1.01 5.34
CA ALA A 142 2.75 -2.36 5.20
C ALA A 142 3.60 -2.77 6.40
N ALA A 143 3.18 -3.83 7.11
CA ALA A 143 3.83 -4.34 8.32
C ALA A 143 4.23 -3.22 9.31
N PRO A 144 3.32 -2.31 9.71
CA PRO A 144 3.67 -1.11 10.44
C PRO A 144 4.29 -1.37 11.82
N ASP A 145 5.51 -0.86 12.02
CA ASP A 145 6.19 -0.80 13.31
C ASP A 145 5.80 0.50 14.04
N VAL A 146 4.50 0.66 14.35
CA VAL A 146 3.96 1.78 15.15
C VAL A 146 3.34 1.21 16.41
N ALA A 147 3.54 1.87 17.55
CA ALA A 147 2.95 1.44 18.81
C ALA A 147 1.43 1.58 18.75
N VAL A 148 0.70 0.61 19.32
CA VAL A 148 -0.77 0.58 19.24
C VAL A 148 -1.40 1.79 19.91
N ASP A 149 -0.91 2.19 21.08
CA ASP A 149 -1.36 3.37 21.81
C ASP A 149 -1.17 4.66 21.00
N GLU A 150 0.04 4.87 20.48
CA GLU A 150 0.34 6.01 19.61
C GLU A 150 -0.61 6.06 18.40
N PHE A 151 -0.83 4.92 17.74
CA PHE A 151 -1.71 4.86 16.58
C PHE A 151 -3.17 5.12 16.96
N GLN A 152 -3.66 4.53 18.06
CA GLN A 152 -5.04 4.72 18.51
C GLN A 152 -5.31 6.18 18.90
N ASP A 153 -4.35 6.83 19.57
CA ASP A 153 -4.43 8.24 19.92
C ASP A 153 -4.41 9.15 18.69
N THR A 154 -3.72 8.75 17.62
CA THR A 154 -3.52 9.55 16.41
C THR A 154 -4.61 9.33 15.36
N TRP A 155 -5.16 8.12 15.27
CA TRP A 155 -6.10 7.70 14.22
C TRP A 155 -7.27 8.67 14.01
N PRO A 156 -8.01 9.13 15.05
CA PRO A 156 -9.14 10.04 14.86
C PRO A 156 -8.78 11.36 14.18
N ARG A 157 -7.51 11.80 14.27
CA ARG A 157 -7.03 13.03 13.64
C ARG A 157 -6.63 12.80 12.18
N ILE A 158 -6.10 11.63 11.85
CA ILE A 158 -5.54 11.34 10.51
C ILE A 158 -6.49 10.62 9.57
N MET A 159 -7.58 10.00 10.06
CA MET A 159 -8.48 9.19 9.21
C MET A 159 -9.07 9.93 7.99
N ASN A 160 -9.06 11.28 7.98
CA ASN A 160 -9.55 12.09 6.88
C ASN A 160 -8.46 12.62 5.93
N THR A 161 -7.18 12.37 6.21
CA THR A 161 -6.07 12.75 5.30
C THR A 161 -5.95 11.80 4.11
N GLY A 162 -6.70 10.69 4.11
CA GLY A 162 -6.77 9.74 3.00
C GLY A 162 -8.21 9.51 2.54
N GLU A 163 -8.39 9.06 1.30
CA GLU A 163 -9.63 8.47 0.82
C GLU A 163 -9.81 7.07 1.42
N ARG A 164 -8.73 6.29 1.45
CA ARG A 164 -8.69 4.93 1.99
C ARG A 164 -7.38 4.67 2.73
N PHE A 165 -7.49 3.92 3.82
CA PHE A 165 -6.35 3.40 4.57
C PHE A 165 -6.39 1.89 4.59
N THR A 166 -5.28 1.26 4.22
CA THR A 166 -5.12 -0.21 4.25
C THR A 166 -3.91 -0.55 5.12
N LEU A 167 -4.10 -1.47 6.07
CA LEU A 167 -3.06 -1.95 6.96
C LEU A 167 -2.84 -3.44 6.71
N TYR A 168 -1.65 -3.80 6.24
CA TYR A 168 -1.23 -5.20 6.12
C TYR A 168 -0.49 -5.64 7.38
N ALA A 169 -1.05 -6.62 8.09
CA ALA A 169 -0.49 -7.17 9.32
C ALA A 169 -0.30 -8.69 9.20
N SER A 170 0.66 -9.24 9.93
CA SER A 170 0.92 -10.68 9.93
C SER A 170 1.34 -11.16 11.31
N ARG A 171 0.74 -12.24 11.79
CA ARG A 171 1.15 -12.85 13.07
C ARG A 171 2.48 -13.60 12.95
N ARG A 172 2.96 -13.82 11.72
CA ARG A 172 4.25 -14.47 11.40
C ARG A 172 5.39 -13.47 11.29
N ASP A 173 5.13 -12.17 11.43
CA ASP A 173 6.15 -11.13 11.32
C ASP A 173 7.13 -11.16 12.50
N ARG A 174 8.29 -11.78 12.26
CA ARG A 174 9.33 -11.90 13.29
C ARG A 174 10.02 -10.57 13.59
N ALA A 175 10.08 -9.65 12.62
CA ALA A 175 10.71 -8.35 12.82
C ALA A 175 9.87 -7.51 13.78
N LEU A 176 8.56 -7.47 13.60
CA LEU A 176 7.64 -6.78 14.50
C LEU A 176 7.58 -7.43 15.88
N GLN A 177 7.65 -8.76 15.98
CA GLN A 177 7.77 -9.44 17.28
C GLN A 177 9.04 -9.05 18.04
N ILE A 178 10.16 -8.86 17.33
CA ILE A 178 11.42 -8.38 17.93
C ILE A 178 11.28 -6.91 18.33
N SER A 179 10.72 -6.06 17.46
CA SER A 179 10.42 -4.66 17.79
C SER A 179 9.56 -4.55 19.05
N ALA A 180 8.46 -5.30 19.14
CA ALA A 180 7.57 -5.27 20.29
C ALA A 180 8.29 -5.62 21.60
N ARG A 181 9.21 -6.58 21.56
CA ARG A 181 10.03 -6.95 22.72
C ARG A 181 11.01 -5.86 23.12
N ILE A 182 11.67 -5.22 22.15
CA ILE A 182 12.66 -4.17 22.42
C ILE A 182 11.98 -2.93 23.00
N ASN A 183 10.85 -2.53 22.43
CA ASN A 183 10.13 -1.32 22.82
C ASN A 183 9.11 -1.54 23.95
N GLY A 184 8.86 -2.79 24.35
CA GLY A 184 7.93 -3.13 25.44
C GLY A 184 6.44 -2.90 25.13
N MET A 185 6.07 -2.60 23.88
CA MET A 185 4.68 -2.33 23.48
C MET A 185 4.33 -3.05 22.18
N HIS A 186 3.07 -3.46 22.04
CA HIS A 186 2.54 -4.11 20.83
C HIS A 186 2.63 -3.20 19.59
N ARG A 187 2.70 -3.81 18.40
CA ARG A 187 2.82 -3.11 17.12
C ARG A 187 1.61 -3.36 16.25
N ILE A 188 1.10 -2.31 15.61
CA ILE A 188 -0.12 -2.39 14.82
C ILE A 188 -0.01 -3.32 13.60
N GLY A 189 1.20 -3.66 13.14
CA GLY A 189 1.43 -4.65 12.07
C GLY A 189 1.50 -6.11 12.53
N ASP A 190 1.40 -6.40 13.84
CA ASP A 190 1.45 -7.76 14.37
C ASP A 190 0.03 -8.29 14.63
N ALA A 191 -0.43 -9.18 13.74
CA ALA A 191 -1.79 -9.73 13.76
C ALA A 191 -2.05 -10.79 14.87
N ARG A 192 -1.18 -10.90 15.89
CA ARG A 192 -1.53 -11.63 17.13
C ARG A 192 -2.61 -10.91 17.94
N GLU A 193 -2.69 -9.60 17.78
CA GLU A 193 -3.77 -8.76 18.26
C GLU A 193 -4.02 -7.70 17.18
N VAL A 194 -5.13 -7.82 16.47
CA VAL A 194 -5.41 -6.98 15.30
C VAL A 194 -5.98 -5.63 15.71
N VAL A 195 -5.53 -4.58 15.02
CA VAL A 195 -6.12 -3.24 15.17
C VAL A 195 -7.30 -3.10 14.23
N VAL A 196 -8.45 -2.72 14.76
CA VAL A 196 -9.67 -2.49 13.99
C VAL A 196 -10.25 -1.14 14.38
N ASN A 197 -10.26 -0.22 13.43
CA ASN A 197 -10.80 1.13 13.59
C ASN A 197 -11.74 1.45 12.43
N THR A 198 -12.78 2.24 12.67
CA THR A 198 -13.64 2.75 11.60
C THR A 198 -12.82 3.53 10.57
N GLY A 199 -13.00 3.20 9.29
CA GLY A 199 -12.26 3.80 8.18
C GLY A 199 -10.89 3.16 7.88
N LEU A 200 -10.48 2.15 8.66
CA LEU A 200 -9.24 1.41 8.45
C LEU A 200 -9.51 0.00 7.90
N GLN A 201 -8.92 -0.33 6.76
CA GLN A 201 -8.98 -1.67 6.19
C GLN A 201 -7.82 -2.53 6.69
N THR A 202 -8.01 -3.20 7.82
CA THR A 202 -7.00 -4.13 8.37
C THR A 202 -7.08 -5.49 7.67
N VAL A 203 -5.97 -5.89 7.05
CA VAL A 203 -5.82 -7.13 6.29
C VAL A 203 -4.74 -8.01 6.94
N ASP A 204 -5.15 -9.15 7.49
CA ASP A 204 -4.25 -10.19 8.01
C ASP A 204 -3.71 -11.05 6.85
N THR A 205 -2.41 -10.91 6.54
CA THR A 205 -1.71 -11.65 5.49
C THR A 205 -1.15 -12.99 5.97
N THR A 206 -1.41 -13.38 7.22
CA THR A 206 -0.86 -14.60 7.82
C THR A 206 -1.07 -15.83 6.95
N ALA A 207 -2.27 -16.01 6.38
CA ALA A 207 -2.60 -17.17 5.55
C ALA A 207 -1.91 -17.12 4.18
N ALA A 208 -1.71 -15.92 3.63
CA ALA A 208 -1.08 -15.69 2.33
C ALA A 208 0.40 -16.10 2.33
N SER A 209 1.11 -15.83 3.43
CA SER A 209 2.56 -15.89 3.53
C SER A 209 3.25 -17.23 3.19
N ALA A 210 2.53 -18.35 3.03
CA ALA A 210 3.06 -19.66 2.54
C ALA A 210 4.42 -20.15 3.13
N GLY A 211 4.85 -19.64 4.30
CA GLY A 211 6.16 -19.95 4.91
C GLY A 211 7.22 -18.82 4.87
N LEU A 212 6.92 -17.66 4.29
CA LEU A 212 7.74 -16.45 4.33
C LEU A 212 7.62 -15.72 5.69
N LEU A 213 8.54 -14.79 5.96
CA LEU A 213 8.71 -14.12 7.26
C LEU A 213 7.65 -13.07 7.62
N GLY A 214 6.55 -12.97 6.86
CA GLY A 214 5.41 -12.06 7.13
C GLY A 214 5.67 -10.58 6.84
N HIS A 215 6.90 -10.12 7.04
CA HIS A 215 7.26 -8.70 7.02
C HIS A 215 7.17 -8.02 5.66
N ASP A 216 7.33 -8.79 4.58
CA ASP A 216 7.33 -8.31 3.19
C ASP A 216 6.11 -8.82 2.39
N ASP A 217 5.12 -9.41 3.06
CA ASP A 217 3.99 -10.09 2.41
C ASP A 217 3.27 -9.20 1.37
N PHE A 218 3.11 -7.90 1.67
CA PHE A 218 2.42 -6.94 0.78
C PHE A 218 2.97 -6.89 -0.66
N ALA A 219 4.28 -7.13 -0.83
CA ALA A 219 4.95 -7.10 -2.13
C ALA A 219 5.35 -8.50 -2.62
N GLY A 220 4.85 -9.55 -1.95
CA GLY A 220 5.09 -10.94 -2.29
C GLY A 220 3.79 -11.73 -2.31
N SER A 221 3.46 -12.34 -1.18
CA SER A 221 2.30 -13.22 -1.01
C SER A 221 0.93 -12.52 -1.02
N ALA A 222 0.90 -11.19 -0.93
CA ALA A 222 -0.32 -10.38 -1.01
C ALA A 222 -0.27 -9.40 -2.18
N LEU A 223 0.61 -9.63 -3.17
CA LEU A 223 0.85 -8.67 -4.25
C LEU A 223 -0.39 -8.45 -5.12
N ALA A 224 -1.22 -9.48 -5.37
CA ALA A 224 -2.43 -9.31 -6.17
C ALA A 224 -3.45 -8.42 -5.45
N ASP A 225 -3.58 -8.59 -4.13
CA ASP A 225 -4.42 -7.76 -3.28
C ASP A 225 -3.91 -6.31 -3.21
N PHE A 226 -2.61 -6.12 -2.99
CA PHE A 226 -1.97 -4.81 -2.99
C PHE A 226 -2.15 -4.08 -4.32
N ARG A 227 -1.98 -4.78 -5.45
CA ARG A 227 -2.27 -4.25 -6.80
C ARG A 227 -3.73 -3.83 -6.94
N ALA A 228 -4.67 -4.62 -6.44
CA ALA A 228 -6.09 -4.30 -6.53
C ALA A 228 -6.45 -3.02 -5.74
N VAL A 229 -5.84 -2.82 -4.57
CA VAL A 229 -5.96 -1.58 -3.80
C VAL A 229 -5.41 -0.40 -4.61
N MET A 230 -4.18 -0.51 -5.12
CA MET A 230 -3.50 0.58 -5.79
C MET A 230 -4.10 0.95 -7.17
N TRP A 231 -4.56 -0.05 -7.93
CA TRP A 231 -5.03 0.15 -9.31
C TRP A 231 -6.49 0.55 -9.41
N LEU A 232 -7.32 -0.07 -8.58
CA LEU A 232 -8.77 -0.09 -8.75
C LEU A 232 -9.49 0.39 -7.50
N SER A 233 -8.75 0.66 -6.41
CA SER A 233 -9.32 1.15 -5.16
C SER A 233 -10.43 0.24 -4.62
N LEU A 234 -10.26 -1.07 -4.82
CA LEU A 234 -11.25 -2.06 -4.42
C LEU A 234 -11.40 -2.09 -2.90
N ALA A 235 -12.65 -1.96 -2.45
CA ALA A 235 -13.01 -2.21 -1.07
C ALA A 235 -12.74 -3.70 -0.71
N PRO A 236 -12.52 -4.02 0.57
CA PRO A 236 -12.19 -5.39 0.98
C PRO A 236 -13.20 -6.46 0.54
N ASP A 237 -14.49 -6.14 0.55
CA ASP A 237 -15.57 -7.02 0.09
C ASP A 237 -15.59 -7.24 -1.43
N GLN A 238 -14.88 -6.41 -2.19
CA GLN A 238 -14.64 -6.56 -3.63
C GLN A 238 -13.36 -7.35 -3.94
N ARG A 239 -12.64 -7.83 -2.91
CA ARG A 239 -11.38 -8.56 -3.06
C ARG A 239 -11.60 -10.02 -2.64
N CYS A 240 -12.00 -10.88 -3.59
CA CYS A 240 -12.41 -12.27 -3.30
C CYS A 240 -11.33 -13.17 -2.69
N VAL A 241 -10.08 -12.72 -2.64
CA VAL A 241 -8.96 -13.38 -1.93
C VAL A 241 -9.08 -13.20 -0.41
N LEU A 242 -9.89 -12.24 0.02
CA LEU A 242 -10.17 -11.92 1.40
C LEU A 242 -11.48 -12.56 1.87
N GLU A 243 -11.51 -12.87 3.16
CA GLU A 243 -12.70 -13.21 3.91
C GLU A 243 -12.81 -12.33 5.16
N THR A 244 -14.01 -12.23 5.71
CA THR A 244 -14.21 -11.57 7.00
C THR A 244 -13.74 -12.49 8.12
N ALA A 245 -12.93 -11.95 9.01
CA ALA A 245 -12.51 -12.59 10.25
C ALA A 245 -12.98 -11.76 11.45
N GLU A 246 -12.96 -12.36 12.64
CA GLU A 246 -13.40 -11.72 13.88
C GLU A 246 -12.39 -11.98 15.00
N ASP A 247 -12.08 -10.93 15.76
CA ASP A 247 -11.27 -10.99 16.97
C ASP A 247 -11.92 -10.13 18.05
N ASP A 248 -12.35 -10.76 19.15
CA ASP A 248 -13.06 -10.12 20.27
C ASP A 248 -14.25 -9.25 19.82
N GLY A 249 -15.10 -9.79 18.93
CA GLY A 249 -16.26 -9.08 18.39
C GLY A 249 -15.95 -7.98 17.36
N ARG A 250 -14.66 -7.74 17.05
CA ARG A 250 -14.23 -6.77 16.03
C ARG A 250 -13.99 -7.51 14.72
N ARG A 251 -14.65 -7.04 13.65
CA ARG A 251 -14.50 -7.62 12.32
C ARG A 251 -13.34 -6.99 11.57
N TYR A 252 -12.56 -7.82 10.90
CA TYR A 252 -11.43 -7.41 10.05
C TYR A 252 -11.36 -8.33 8.83
N TRP A 253 -10.35 -8.13 7.97
CA TRP A 253 -10.17 -8.91 6.75
C TRP A 253 -8.96 -9.82 6.86
N ALA A 254 -9.06 -11.04 6.35
CA ALA A 254 -7.96 -11.99 6.32
C ALA A 254 -7.87 -12.66 4.96
N PHE A 255 -6.67 -13.06 4.56
CA PHE A 255 -6.51 -13.96 3.42
C PHE A 255 -7.10 -15.34 3.74
N GLY A 256 -7.78 -15.94 2.76
CA GLY A 256 -8.55 -17.17 2.94
C GLY A 256 -9.86 -17.20 2.15
N GLY A 257 -10.09 -16.19 1.30
CA GLY A 257 -11.33 -16.02 0.56
C GLY A 257 -11.60 -17.07 -0.51
N GLN A 258 -12.64 -16.79 -1.30
CA GLN A 258 -13.30 -17.73 -2.18
C GLN A 258 -12.58 -17.97 -3.51
N CYS A 259 -11.59 -17.15 -3.87
CA CYS A 259 -10.90 -17.24 -5.14
C CYS A 259 -9.37 -17.39 -4.97
N PRO A 260 -8.70 -18.12 -5.89
CA PRO A 260 -7.23 -18.16 -5.91
C PRO A 260 -6.63 -16.78 -6.18
N GLU A 261 -5.52 -16.46 -5.50
CA GLU A 261 -4.82 -15.17 -5.67
C GLU A 261 -4.37 -14.93 -7.11
N GLN A 262 -3.90 -15.97 -7.80
CA GLN A 262 -3.50 -15.87 -9.21
C GLN A 262 -4.68 -15.46 -10.11
N ASP A 263 -5.83 -16.12 -9.96
CA ASP A 263 -7.01 -15.81 -10.77
C ASP A 263 -7.50 -14.38 -10.50
N PHE A 264 -7.47 -13.94 -9.23
CA PHE A 264 -7.78 -12.58 -8.84
C PHE A 264 -6.81 -11.53 -9.42
N GLY A 265 -5.50 -11.81 -9.34
CA GLY A 265 -4.46 -10.97 -9.92
C GLY A 265 -4.62 -10.82 -11.44
N ASP A 266 -4.92 -11.93 -12.12
CA ASP A 266 -5.14 -11.94 -13.56
C ASP A 266 -6.34 -11.05 -13.95
N VAL A 267 -7.50 -11.21 -13.31
CA VAL A 267 -8.70 -10.43 -13.68
C VAL A 267 -8.56 -8.95 -13.33
N THR A 268 -7.93 -8.60 -12.20
CA THR A 268 -7.70 -7.19 -11.84
C THR A 268 -6.68 -6.52 -12.76
N GLN A 269 -5.63 -7.24 -13.17
CA GLN A 269 -4.69 -6.77 -14.19
C GLN A 269 -5.40 -6.54 -15.54
N MET A 270 -6.33 -7.41 -15.91
CA MET A 270 -7.12 -7.22 -17.13
C MET A 270 -7.98 -5.95 -17.07
N VAL A 271 -8.64 -5.67 -15.93
CA VAL A 271 -9.39 -4.42 -15.76
C VAL A 271 -8.47 -3.22 -15.88
N ARG A 272 -7.30 -3.24 -15.21
CA ARG A 272 -6.31 -2.16 -15.30
C ARG A 272 -5.86 -1.93 -16.75
N ALA A 273 -5.53 -2.99 -17.48
CA ALA A 273 -5.02 -2.93 -18.86
C ALA A 273 -6.07 -2.48 -19.89
N ASN A 274 -7.35 -2.77 -19.68
CA ASN A 274 -8.43 -2.41 -20.61
C ASN A 274 -9.19 -1.14 -20.17
N GLY A 275 -8.83 -0.56 -19.03
CA GLY A 275 -9.35 0.70 -18.52
C GLY A 275 -10.72 0.62 -17.84
N SER A 276 -11.50 -0.43 -18.09
CA SER A 276 -12.81 -0.67 -17.45
C SER A 276 -13.13 -2.17 -17.37
N VAL A 277 -14.08 -2.51 -16.51
CA VAL A 277 -14.60 -3.88 -16.37
C VAL A 277 -15.29 -4.33 -17.65
N GLU A 278 -16.08 -3.45 -18.26
CA GLU A 278 -16.82 -3.68 -19.49
C GLU A 278 -15.87 -3.98 -20.66
N ALA A 279 -14.80 -3.19 -20.81
CA ALA A 279 -13.80 -3.43 -21.84
C ALA A 279 -13.04 -4.74 -21.60
N ALA A 280 -12.69 -5.05 -20.36
CA ALA A 280 -12.04 -6.32 -20.01
C ALA A 280 -12.94 -7.53 -20.30
N LEU A 281 -14.24 -7.45 -20.02
CA LEU A 281 -15.23 -8.49 -20.35
C LEU A 281 -15.37 -8.66 -21.87
N SER A 282 -15.48 -7.56 -22.61
CA SER A 282 -15.55 -7.59 -24.08
C SER A 282 -14.31 -8.23 -24.70
N LYS A 283 -13.12 -7.92 -24.15
CA LYS A 283 -11.85 -8.54 -24.58
C LYS A 283 -11.84 -10.05 -24.34
N LEU A 284 -12.27 -10.51 -23.16
CA LEU A 284 -12.38 -11.94 -22.85
C LEU A 284 -13.32 -12.67 -23.81
N GLU A 285 -14.49 -12.10 -24.06
CA GLU A 285 -15.49 -12.68 -24.96
C GLU A 285 -14.95 -12.80 -26.39
N THR A 286 -14.18 -11.81 -26.85
CA THR A 286 -13.51 -11.83 -28.17
C THR A 286 -12.42 -12.91 -28.22
N ASP A 287 -11.57 -12.99 -27.21
CA ASP A 287 -10.47 -13.97 -27.16
C ASP A 287 -10.99 -15.41 -27.10
N MET A 288 -12.13 -15.65 -26.45
CA MET A 288 -12.76 -16.96 -26.38
C MET A 288 -13.17 -17.52 -27.75
N ILE A 289 -13.42 -16.67 -28.74
CA ILE A 289 -13.83 -17.11 -30.09
C ILE A 289 -12.66 -17.78 -30.82
N SER A 290 -11.44 -17.30 -30.63
CA SER A 290 -10.26 -17.67 -31.43
C SER A 290 -9.40 -18.78 -30.83
N VAL A 291 -9.72 -19.27 -29.63
CA VAL A 291 -8.91 -20.26 -28.90
C VAL A 291 -9.48 -21.68 -28.90
N GLY A 292 -8.63 -22.67 -28.61
CA GLY A 292 -9.03 -24.06 -28.42
C GLY A 292 -9.84 -24.30 -27.13
N VAL A 293 -10.43 -25.49 -26.98
CA VAL A 293 -11.38 -25.83 -25.90
C VAL A 293 -10.82 -25.57 -24.49
N ALA A 294 -9.60 -26.04 -24.21
CA ALA A 294 -8.99 -25.88 -22.88
C ALA A 294 -8.77 -24.40 -22.52
N ALA A 295 -8.22 -23.61 -23.45
CA ALA A 295 -8.04 -22.17 -23.27
C ALA A 295 -9.37 -21.41 -23.16
N ARG A 296 -10.42 -21.86 -23.88
CA ARG A 296 -11.76 -21.28 -23.75
C ARG A 296 -12.36 -21.51 -22.36
N GLN A 297 -12.15 -22.70 -21.78
CA GLN A 297 -12.61 -22.98 -20.42
C GLN A 297 -11.92 -22.05 -19.41
N GLU A 298 -10.61 -21.85 -19.58
CA GLU A 298 -9.82 -20.93 -18.75
C GLU A 298 -10.32 -19.49 -18.81
N LEU A 299 -10.48 -18.94 -20.02
CA LEU A 299 -11.02 -17.59 -20.22
C LEU A 299 -12.46 -17.48 -19.69
N GLY A 300 -13.25 -18.55 -19.79
CA GLY A 300 -14.58 -18.63 -19.19
C GLY A 300 -14.55 -18.46 -17.67
N ARG A 301 -13.64 -19.15 -16.97
CA ARG A 301 -13.47 -18.98 -15.51
C ARG A 301 -13.11 -17.54 -15.15
N LYS A 302 -12.18 -16.92 -15.88
CA LYS A 302 -11.78 -15.52 -15.68
C LYS A 302 -12.93 -14.54 -15.90
N ARG A 303 -13.73 -14.75 -16.96
CA ARG A 303 -14.93 -13.94 -17.24
C ARG A 303 -15.95 -14.05 -16.12
N ASP A 304 -16.22 -15.26 -15.66
CA ASP A 304 -17.23 -15.50 -14.62
C ASP A 304 -16.78 -14.91 -13.28
N LEU A 305 -15.49 -15.02 -12.93
CA LEU A 305 -14.90 -14.35 -11.78
C LEU A 305 -14.99 -12.82 -11.90
N LEU A 306 -14.61 -12.26 -13.05
CA LEU A 306 -14.67 -10.82 -13.29
C LEU A 306 -16.11 -10.30 -13.16
N ARG A 307 -17.11 -11.02 -13.68
CA ARG A 307 -18.52 -10.67 -13.49
C ARG A 307 -18.90 -10.73 -12.01
N ALA A 308 -18.52 -11.79 -11.29
CA ALA A 308 -18.87 -11.94 -9.88
C ALA A 308 -18.35 -10.79 -9.00
N LEU A 309 -17.10 -10.36 -9.22
CA LEU A 309 -16.45 -9.28 -8.47
C LEU A 309 -17.14 -7.92 -8.65
N PHE A 310 -17.57 -7.60 -9.88
CA PHE A 310 -18.05 -6.25 -10.22
C PHE A 310 -19.57 -6.14 -10.40
N THR A 311 -20.31 -7.25 -10.31
CA THR A 311 -21.78 -7.25 -10.28
C THR A 311 -22.32 -7.14 -8.84
N GLN A 312 -21.57 -7.59 -7.82
CA GLN A 312 -21.96 -7.49 -6.40
C GLN A 312 -21.81 -6.06 -5.83
N ALA A 313 -21.08 -5.17 -6.51
CA ALA A 313 -20.81 -3.79 -6.08
C ALA A 313 -22.01 -2.83 -6.12
N ALA A 314 -23.23 -3.33 -6.41
CA ALA A 314 -24.46 -2.54 -6.43
C ALA A 314 -25.29 -2.61 -5.13
N SER A 315 -24.77 -3.24 -4.06
CA SER A 315 -25.36 -3.13 -2.72
C SER A 315 -24.71 -1.97 -1.95
N PRO A 316 -25.49 -1.10 -1.28
CA PRO A 316 -24.94 0.04 -0.58
C PRO A 316 -24.03 -0.45 0.56
N ALA A 317 -22.87 0.20 0.67
CA ALA A 317 -21.86 0.01 1.70
C ALA A 317 -22.48 -0.23 3.08
N GLY A 318 -22.47 -1.49 3.51
CA GLY A 318 -22.81 -1.88 4.86
C GLY A 318 -21.56 -1.82 5.73
N ALA A 319 -21.25 -0.62 6.23
CA ALA A 319 -20.31 -0.42 7.34
C ALA A 319 -20.67 -1.35 8.52
N PRO A 320 -19.66 -1.80 9.28
CA PRO A 320 -18.95 -0.96 10.24
C PRO A 320 -17.46 -0.76 9.94
#